data_AF-A0A2D6FI28-F1
#
_entry.id   AF-A0A2D6FI28-F1
#
_cell.length_a   1.000
_cell.length_b   1.000
_cell.length_c   1.000
_cell.angle_alpha   90.00
_cell.angle_beta   90.00
_cell.angle_gamma   90.00
#
_symmetry.space_group_name_H-M   'P 1'
#
loop_
_entity.id
_entity.type
_entity.pdbx_description
1 polymer ?
#
loop_
_entity_poly.entity_id
_entity_poly.type
_entity_poly.pdbx_seq_one_letter_code
_entity_poly.pdbx_strand_id
1 'polypeptide(L)'
;MRKEYKHLAKKMSHGEIMAFENEFELRCRQPSLGVVYALLLGWFGYHRFWLKERNNGIIYLIFFWTLLPALFSIFDALCMRELCTGYNNKLAKQLYDDIKQISPYS
;
A
#
# COMPACT_ATOMS: atom_id res chain seq x y z
N MET A 1 -11.79 -6.42 -11.93
CA MET A 1 -11.39 -7.43 -10.91
C MET A 1 -9.88 -7.69 -10.90
N ARG A 2 -9.13 -7.00 -10.02
CA ARG A 2 -7.71 -7.30 -9.78
C ARG A 2 -7.61 -8.72 -9.19
N LYS A 3 -6.65 -9.54 -9.64
CA LYS A 3 -6.57 -10.98 -9.27
C LYS A 3 -6.51 -11.23 -7.75
N GLU A 4 -6.04 -10.24 -6.99
CA GLU A 4 -5.68 -10.36 -5.57
C GLU A 4 -6.86 -10.70 -4.65
N TYR A 5 -8.05 -10.12 -4.85
CA TYR A 5 -9.21 -10.29 -3.94
C TYR A 5 -10.38 -11.04 -4.58
N LYS A 6 -10.20 -11.61 -5.78
CA LYS A 6 -11.25 -12.38 -6.50
C LYS A 6 -11.81 -13.54 -5.66
N HIS A 7 -11.00 -14.09 -4.77
CA HIS A 7 -11.39 -15.13 -3.82
C HIS A 7 -12.30 -14.62 -2.69
N LEU A 8 -12.17 -13.35 -2.28
CA LEU A 8 -13.06 -12.68 -1.33
C LEU A 8 -14.38 -12.32 -2.01
N ALA A 9 -14.32 -11.79 -3.24
CA ALA A 9 -15.49 -11.44 -4.02
C ALA A 9 -16.43 -12.64 -4.29
N LYS A 10 -15.89 -13.85 -4.44
CA LYS A 10 -16.71 -15.06 -4.62
C LYS A 10 -17.60 -15.40 -3.41
N LYS A 11 -17.28 -14.87 -2.23
CA LYS A 11 -18.01 -15.15 -0.98
C LYS A 11 -19.12 -14.14 -0.67
N MET A 12 -19.24 -13.08 -1.46
CA MET A 12 -20.15 -11.95 -1.21
C MET A 12 -21.35 -11.97 -2.16
N SER A 13 -22.46 -11.37 -1.72
CA SER A 13 -23.63 -11.11 -2.55
C SER A 13 -23.34 -10.03 -3.60
N HIS A 14 -24.10 -9.99 -4.69
CA HIS A 14 -23.81 -9.08 -5.81
C HIS A 14 -23.81 -7.59 -5.41
N GLY A 15 -24.68 -7.19 -4.47
CA GLY A 15 -24.70 -5.83 -3.93
C GLY A 15 -23.48 -5.51 -3.05
N GLU A 16 -23.05 -6.47 -2.24
CA GLU A 16 -21.84 -6.34 -1.40
C GLU A 16 -20.57 -6.24 -2.26
N ILE A 17 -20.51 -7.00 -3.36
CA ILE A 17 -19.39 -6.93 -4.32
C ILE A 17 -19.30 -5.54 -4.94
N MET A 18 -20.43 -4.94 -5.36
CA MET A 18 -20.42 -3.60 -5.98
C MET A 18 -19.97 -2.52 -4.99
N ALA A 19 -20.45 -2.58 -3.74
CA ALA A 19 -20.02 -1.64 -2.71
C ALA A 19 -18.53 -1.81 -2.38
N PHE A 20 -18.08 -3.06 -2.22
CA PHE A 20 -16.68 -3.39 -2.02
C PHE A 20 -15.79 -2.90 -3.16
N GLU A 21 -16.18 -3.14 -4.42
CA GLU A 21 -15.40 -2.75 -5.58
C GLU A 21 -15.24 -1.23 -5.67
N ASN A 22 -16.31 -0.47 -5.45
CA ASN A 22 -16.24 0.99 -5.42
C ASN A 22 -15.29 1.49 -4.32
N GLU A 23 -15.43 1.01 -3.08
CA GLU A 23 -14.56 1.42 -1.98
C GLU A 23 -13.10 1.00 -2.18
N PHE A 24 -12.89 -0.19 -2.72
CA PHE A 24 -11.57 -0.70 -3.03
C PHE A 24 -10.90 0.13 -4.13
N GLU A 25 -11.61 0.49 -5.20
CA GLU A 25 -11.06 1.31 -6.28
C GLU A 25 -10.68 2.71 -5.81
N LEU A 26 -11.47 3.31 -4.91
CA LEU A 26 -11.18 4.64 -4.35
C LEU A 26 -9.95 4.66 -3.44
N ARG A 27 -9.67 3.55 -2.73
CA ARG A 27 -8.58 3.48 -1.73
C ARG A 27 -7.34 2.72 -2.20
N CYS A 28 -7.44 1.99 -3.31
CA CYS A 28 -6.34 1.22 -3.90
C CYS A 28 -5.14 2.12 -4.22
N ARG A 29 -3.95 1.67 -3.79
CA ARG A 29 -2.71 2.40 -4.06
C ARG A 29 -2.14 1.99 -5.42
N GLN A 30 -1.73 2.99 -6.20
CA GLN A 30 -1.03 2.78 -7.46
C GLN A 30 0.50 2.71 -7.24
N PRO A 31 1.18 1.67 -7.77
CA PRO A 31 2.62 1.52 -7.63
C PRO A 31 3.40 2.63 -8.36
N SER A 32 2.85 3.16 -9.45
CA SER A 32 3.44 4.28 -10.21
C SER A 32 3.65 5.51 -9.34
N LEU A 33 2.64 5.89 -8.55
CA LEU A 33 2.77 7.00 -7.60
C LEU A 33 3.90 6.72 -6.61
N GLY A 34 3.95 5.51 -6.03
CA GLY A 34 4.98 5.15 -5.06
C GLY A 34 6.41 5.20 -5.62
N VAL A 35 6.61 4.79 -6.87
CA VAL A 35 7.91 4.90 -7.55
C VAL A 35 8.30 6.36 -7.77
N VAL A 36 7.36 7.21 -8.18
CA VAL A 36 7.61 8.66 -8.34
C VAL A 36 7.97 9.31 -7.01
N TYR A 37 7.25 8.97 -5.93
CA TYR A 37 7.58 9.43 -4.58
C TYR A 37 8.94 8.93 -4.12
N ALA A 38 9.29 7.66 -4.39
CA ALA A 38 10.60 7.11 -4.06
C ALA A 38 11.73 7.81 -4.83
N LEU A 39 11.59 8.00 -6.15
CA LEU A 39 12.63 8.65 -6.96
C LEU A 39 12.82 10.14 -6.66
N LEU A 40 11.74 10.88 -6.36
CA LEU A 40 11.81 12.31 -6.09
C LEU A 40 12.21 12.64 -4.65
N LEU A 41 11.76 11.85 -3.66
CA LEU A 41 11.98 12.13 -2.22
C LEU A 41 12.95 11.14 -1.55
N GLY A 42 13.36 10.09 -2.24
CA GLY A 42 14.29 9.07 -1.74
C GLY A 42 15.70 9.58 -1.49
N TRP A 43 16.13 10.58 -2.25
CA TRP A 43 17.43 11.25 -2.05
C TRP A 43 17.50 11.97 -0.70
N PHE A 44 16.38 12.53 -0.24
CA PHE A 44 16.29 13.22 1.05
C PHE A 44 16.12 12.27 2.24
N GLY A 45 15.93 10.96 2.01
CA GLY A 45 15.62 9.99 3.08
C GLY A 45 14.26 10.22 3.77
N TYR A 46 13.45 11.15 3.24
CA TYR A 46 12.20 11.58 3.87
C TYR A 46 11.02 10.62 3.60
N HIS A 47 11.12 9.77 2.57
CA HIS A 47 10.02 8.85 2.18
C HIS A 47 9.71 7.79 3.25
N ARG A 48 10.70 7.41 4.06
CA ARG A 48 10.55 6.41 5.13
C ARG A 48 9.88 6.98 6.39
N PHE A 49 9.77 8.31 6.51
CA PHE A 49 8.95 8.97 7.54
C PHE A 49 7.45 8.69 7.36
N TRP A 50 7.04 8.28 6.16
CA TRP A 50 5.65 7.97 5.81
C TRP A 50 5.16 6.61 6.34
N LEU A 51 6.09 5.71 6.71
CA LEU A 51 5.81 4.35 7.21
C LEU A 51 5.86 4.23 8.75
N LYS A 52 5.85 5.35 9.50
CA LYS A 52 5.75 5.40 10.98
C LYS A 52 6.90 4.79 11.78
N GLU A 53 8.01 4.38 11.16
CA GLU A 53 9.21 3.90 11.86
C GLU A 53 10.20 5.05 12.12
N ARG A 54 9.93 5.83 13.17
CA ARG A 54 10.71 7.03 13.55
C ARG A 54 12.21 6.77 13.72
N ASN A 55 12.62 5.58 14.17
CA ASN A 55 14.02 5.24 14.41
C ASN A 55 14.82 5.04 13.12
N ASN A 56 14.19 4.52 12.05
CA ASN A 56 14.86 4.33 10.76
C ASN A 56 15.07 5.67 10.02
N GLY A 57 14.21 6.66 10.24
CA GLY A 57 14.37 7.99 9.64
C GLY A 57 15.61 8.76 10.11
N ILE A 58 15.98 8.63 11.39
CA ILE A 58 17.13 9.36 11.98
C ILE A 58 18.46 8.83 11.45
N ILE A 59 18.60 7.50 11.30
CA ILE A 59 19.80 6.86 10.73
C ILE A 59 20.01 7.36 9.29
N TYR A 60 18.94 7.44 8.50
CA TYR A 60 19.01 7.91 7.12
C TYR A 60 19.31 9.42 7.01
N LEU A 61 18.89 10.23 7.98
CA LEU A 61 19.21 11.67 8.04
C LEU A 61 20.70 11.91 8.32
N ILE A 62 21.30 11.11 9.21
CA ILE A 62 22.73 11.18 9.55
C ILE A 62 23.60 10.65 8.39
N PHE A 63 23.08 9.71 7.60
CA PHE A 63 23.74 9.15 6.41
C PHE A 63 23.31 9.83 5.08
N PHE A 64 22.61 10.97 5.11
CA PHE A 64 22.22 11.66 3.86
C PHE A 64 23.44 12.10 3.02
N TRP A 65 24.57 12.38 3.66
CA TRP A 65 25.83 12.74 2.99
C TRP A 65 26.55 11.57 2.31
N THR A 66 26.15 10.31 2.58
CA THR A 66 26.84 9.13 2.03
C THR A 66 26.18 8.56 0.78
N LEU A 67 25.09 9.15 0.29
CA LEU A 67 24.31 8.65 -0.87
C LEU A 67 23.65 7.28 -0.66
N LEU A 68 23.89 6.60 0.47
CA LEU A 68 23.23 5.33 0.83
C LEU A 68 21.68 5.42 0.83
N PRO A 69 21.05 6.50 1.32
CA PRO A 69 19.60 6.65 1.25
C PRO A 69 19.01 6.52 -0.16
N ALA A 70 19.75 7.01 -1.17
CA ALA A 70 19.34 6.92 -2.57
C ALA A 70 19.37 5.46 -3.07
N LEU A 71 20.40 4.69 -2.70
CA LEU A 71 20.50 3.25 -3.03
C LEU A 71 19.34 2.44 -2.46
N PHE A 72 18.98 2.69 -1.19
CA PHE A 72 17.83 2.02 -0.57
C PHE A 72 16.50 2.46 -1.18
N SER A 73 16.37 3.71 -1.61
CA SER A 73 15.16 4.16 -2.30
C SER A 73 14.96 3.50 -3.65
N ILE A 74 16.04 3.21 -4.38
CA ILE A 74 15.99 2.40 -5.61
C ILE A 74 15.49 0.98 -5.29
N PHE A 75 15.95 0.38 -4.19
CA PHE A 75 15.47 -0.93 -3.76
C PHE A 75 13.97 -0.92 -3.40
N ASP A 76 13.52 0.10 -2.65
CA ASP A 76 12.10 0.30 -2.35
C ASP A 76 11.27 0.54 -3.64
N ALA A 77 11.82 1.25 -4.63
CA ALA A 77 11.16 1.46 -5.92
C ALA A 77 11.03 0.15 -6.72
N LEU A 78 12.03 -0.74 -6.67
CA LEU A 78 11.96 -2.07 -7.29
C LEU A 78 10.93 -2.96 -6.59
N CYS A 79 10.88 -2.92 -5.26
CA CYS A 79 9.90 -3.66 -4.45
C CYS A 79 8.52 -2.96 -4.36
N MET A 80 8.33 -1.79 -4.98
CA MET A 80 7.11 -1.00 -4.87
C MET A 80 5.86 -1.78 -5.33
N ARG A 81 6.03 -2.65 -6.32
CA ARG A 81 4.95 -3.53 -6.80
C ARG A 81 4.49 -4.48 -5.69
N GLU A 82 5.42 -5.14 -5.02
CA GLU A 82 5.13 -6.09 -3.94
C GLU A 82 4.55 -5.38 -2.71
N LEU A 83 5.05 -4.19 -2.39
CA LEU A 83 4.52 -3.33 -1.33
C LEU A 83 3.07 -2.92 -1.62
N CYS A 84 2.77 -2.49 -2.85
CA CYS A 84 1.42 -2.17 -3.27
C CYS A 84 0.50 -3.39 -3.23
N THR A 85 0.96 -4.55 -3.69
CA THR A 85 0.20 -5.82 -3.60
C THR A 85 -0.09 -6.19 -2.15
N GLY A 86 0.91 -6.11 -1.26
CA GLY A 86 0.73 -6.40 0.17
C GLY A 86 -0.25 -5.43 0.84
N TYR A 87 -0.16 -4.13 0.55
CA TYR A 87 -1.09 -3.12 1.07
C TYR A 87 -2.52 -3.34 0.56
N ASN A 88 -2.68 -3.54 -0.75
CA ASN A 88 -3.99 -3.77 -1.35
C ASN A 88 -4.64 -5.05 -0.82
N ASN A 89 -3.87 -6.10 -0.56
CA ASN A 89 -4.39 -7.33 0.06
C ASN A 89 -4.87 -7.10 1.51
N LYS A 90 -4.12 -6.32 2.30
CA LYS A 90 -4.56 -5.92 3.66
C LYS A 90 -5.83 -5.07 3.62
N LEU A 91 -5.89 -4.08 2.73
CA LEU A 91 -7.06 -3.24 2.52
C LEU A 91 -8.28 -4.07 2.10
N ALA A 92 -8.12 -5.01 1.18
CA ALA A 92 -9.18 -5.91 0.76
C ALA A 92 -9.74 -6.74 1.92
N LYS A 93 -8.86 -7.23 2.80
CA LYS A 93 -9.28 -7.95 4.00
C LYS A 93 -10.06 -7.06 4.97
N GLN A 94 -9.58 -5.84 5.21
CA GLN A 94 -10.28 -4.87 6.08
C GLN A 94 -11.66 -4.52 5.54
N LEU A 95 -11.78 -4.18 4.26
CA LEU A 95 -13.07 -3.88 3.64
C LEU A 95 -14.04 -5.07 3.69
N TYR A 96 -13.54 -6.30 3.54
CA TYR A 96 -14.37 -7.49 3.71
C TYR A 96 -14.90 -7.64 5.14
N ASP A 97 -14.04 -7.45 6.14
CA ASP A 97 -14.43 -7.52 7.55
C ASP A 97 -15.44 -6.41 7.90
N ASP A 98 -15.24 -5.20 7.37
CA ASP A 98 -16.14 -4.04 7.54
C ASP A 98 -17.54 -4.30 6.93
N ILE A 99 -17.60 -4.78 5.69
CA ILE A 99 -18.88 -5.10 5.01
C ILE A 99 -19.63 -6.20 5.75
N LYS A 100 -18.91 -7.23 6.21
CA LYS A 100 -19.50 -8.34 6.97
C LYS A 100 -20.04 -7.90 8.33
N GLN A 101 -19.41 -6.91 8.97
CA GLN A 101 -19.92 -6.31 10.20
C GLN A 101 -21.20 -5.49 9.97
N ILE A 102 -21.29 -4.80 8.84
CA ILE A 102 -22.44 -3.97 8.46
C ILE A 102 -23.64 -4.84 8.03
N SER A 103 -23.39 -6.00 7.42
CA SER A 103 -24.41 -6.95 6.94
C SER A 103 -24.29 -8.30 7.67
N PRO A 104 -24.66 -8.39 8.96
CA PRO A 104 -24.51 -9.63 9.73
C PRO A 104 -25.48 -10.76 9.33
N TYR A 105 -26.37 -10.53 8.34
CA TYR A 105 -27.45 -11.43 7.97
C TYR A 105 -27.38 -11.98 6.53
N SER A 106 -26.24 -11.84 5.83
CA SER A 106 -26.03 -12.48 4.52
C SER A 106 -25.21 -13.76 4.59
#